data_AF-A0AAD5VYW0-F1
#
_entry.id   AF-A0AAD5VYW0-F1
#
_cell.length_a   1.000
_cell.length_b   1.000
_cell.length_c   1.000
_cell.angle_alpha   90.00
_cell.angle_beta   90.00
_cell.angle_gamma   90.00
#
_symmetry.space_group_name_H-M   'P 1'
#
loop_
_entity.id
_entity.type
_entity.pdbx_description
1 polymer ?
#
loop_
_entity_poly.entity_id
_entity_poly.type
_entity_poly.pdbx_seq_one_letter_code
_entity_poly.pdbx_strand_id
1 'polypeptide(L)'
;MATNDIRNVWELTRAQRELVSNSFEENMYETAIAMLDQLRASEFNPWPHHVCQLIYISLQSTTPPSMKDEFDTSVQASPSKILKQQQLQISANLIPAKAILDAQRVLMAYLHTGSPDALALALPQRRSQPVTMVDPNETESTVARRAAHIMQLQDCWELLRSDFSSRQNALPSTPKVKSKTRRQSERLGYVDASLEAGQPLAVQENAWPLLEWLVGLFEKDEKLSLLPDPISPLLLNQLLDSDGKTHLDSSIAIIAHCLQQDQLQRRRLAGRLLSLLVNLTSTADLDLNALSVALYTRVSSFSQLSQLLSQLGHSTTIQALKFKIGVCQMLIGGLGLSTTGSGPKPQPRIRPRPTKNTKNTKFHDDSTDSQVTAKPSVPSIPDILRLVQTPTFERVSEDGTLTPLWCKFQLLLAYGSLQMRMERQDRDTQWTKAVTETLPQVAREEFEQRGPEASMYQRLLENQLVLNL
;
A
#
# COMPACT_ATOMS: atom_id res chain seq x y z
N MET A 1 17.79 -25.86 12.65
CA MET A 1 16.65 -26.50 11.96
C MET A 1 15.53 -26.68 12.97
N ALA A 2 14.75 -25.63 13.22
CA ALA A 2 13.52 -25.76 13.99
C ALA A 2 12.48 -26.35 13.03
N THR A 3 11.99 -27.55 13.34
CA THR A 3 10.86 -28.14 12.65
C THR A 3 9.70 -27.16 12.78
N ASN A 4 9.20 -26.66 11.65
CA ASN A 4 7.87 -26.05 11.56
C ASN A 4 6.91 -27.07 12.14
N ASP A 5 6.57 -26.90 13.40
CA ASP A 5 5.44 -27.56 14.02
C ASP A 5 4.24 -26.88 13.35
N ILE A 6 3.88 -27.39 12.17
CA ILE A 6 2.67 -27.04 11.45
C ILE A 6 1.55 -27.53 12.37
N ARG A 7 1.26 -26.74 13.41
CA ARG A 7 -0.01 -26.85 14.11
C ARG A 7 -1.02 -26.70 13.01
N ASN A 8 -1.66 -27.82 12.67
CA ASN A 8 -2.74 -27.87 11.70
C ASN A 8 -3.77 -26.84 12.18
N VAL A 9 -3.74 -25.64 11.62
CA VAL A 9 -4.67 -24.59 12.01
C VAL A 9 -6.01 -25.07 11.51
N TRP A 10 -6.93 -25.27 12.43
CA TRP A 10 -8.20 -25.90 12.11
C TRP A 10 -9.08 -24.88 11.38
N GLU A 11 -9.69 -25.30 10.29
CA GLU A 11 -10.76 -24.50 9.71
C GLU A 11 -12.05 -24.71 10.52
N LEU A 12 -12.97 -23.73 10.47
CA LEU A 12 -14.32 -23.89 11.01
C LEU A 12 -14.94 -25.22 10.55
N THR A 13 -15.65 -25.91 11.44
CA THR A 13 -16.37 -27.13 11.07
C THR A 13 -17.45 -26.80 10.02
N ARG A 14 -17.81 -27.77 9.17
CA ARG A 14 -18.85 -27.59 8.15
C ARG A 14 -20.16 -27.05 8.74
N ALA A 15 -20.59 -27.58 9.89
CA ALA A 15 -21.79 -27.13 10.58
C ALA A 15 -21.70 -25.67 11.05
N GLN A 16 -20.56 -25.24 11.60
CA GLN A 16 -20.34 -23.84 11.96
C GLN A 16 -20.35 -22.92 10.72
N ARG A 17 -19.78 -23.39 9.60
CA ARG A 17 -19.81 -22.62 8.35
C ARG A 17 -21.23 -22.43 7.83
N GLU A 18 -21.99 -23.51 7.76
CA GLU A 18 -23.39 -23.52 7.32
C GLU A 18 -24.25 -22.62 8.21
N LEU A 19 -24.07 -22.66 9.53
CA LEU A 19 -24.82 -21.79 10.46
C LEU A 19 -24.61 -20.28 10.17
N VAL A 20 -23.35 -19.87 9.95
CA VAL A 20 -23.01 -18.48 9.62
C VAL A 20 -23.53 -18.11 8.22
N SER A 21 -23.37 -19.01 7.24
CA SER A 21 -23.86 -18.79 5.87
C SER A 21 -25.38 -18.63 5.82
N ASN A 22 -26.13 -19.50 6.49
CA ASN A 22 -27.60 -19.41 6.59
C ASN A 22 -28.03 -18.08 7.22
N SER A 23 -27.31 -17.62 8.26
CA SER A 23 -27.60 -16.32 8.89
C SER A 23 -27.37 -15.15 7.92
N PHE A 24 -26.36 -15.21 7.05
CA PHE A 24 -26.15 -14.21 5.99
C PHE A 24 -27.18 -14.33 4.86
N GLU A 25 -27.66 -15.53 4.53
CA GLU A 25 -28.72 -15.77 3.54
C GLU A 25 -30.06 -15.18 4.01
N GLU A 26 -30.37 -15.32 5.29
CA GLU A 26 -31.57 -14.79 5.93
C GLU A 26 -31.48 -13.28 6.22
N ASN A 27 -30.42 -12.59 5.79
CA ASN A 27 -30.14 -11.17 6.06
C ASN A 27 -30.00 -10.84 7.57
N MET A 28 -29.75 -11.84 8.42
CA MET A 28 -29.45 -11.66 9.85
C MET A 28 -27.98 -11.31 10.07
N TYR A 29 -27.52 -10.21 9.46
CA TYR A 29 -26.12 -9.80 9.43
C TYR A 29 -25.51 -9.70 10.82
N GLU A 30 -26.21 -9.08 11.78
CA GLU A 30 -25.72 -8.91 13.14
C GLU A 30 -25.51 -10.25 13.86
N THR A 31 -26.43 -11.19 13.68
CA THR A 31 -26.32 -12.55 14.23
C THR A 31 -25.14 -13.29 13.63
N ALA A 32 -24.99 -13.26 12.29
CA ALA A 32 -23.86 -13.89 11.60
C ALA A 32 -22.51 -13.34 12.06
N ILE A 33 -22.40 -12.00 12.20
CA ILE A 33 -21.18 -11.34 12.65
C ILE A 33 -20.88 -11.66 14.12
N ALA A 34 -21.90 -11.67 14.99
CA ALA A 34 -21.75 -12.06 16.38
C ALA A 34 -21.27 -13.51 16.53
N MET A 35 -21.80 -14.44 15.71
CA MET A 35 -21.32 -15.83 15.67
C MET A 35 -19.86 -15.90 15.22
N LEU A 36 -19.46 -15.15 14.19
CA LEU A 36 -18.07 -15.08 13.76
C LEU A 36 -17.13 -14.56 14.85
N ASP A 37 -17.55 -13.56 15.64
CA ASP A 37 -16.74 -13.07 16.77
C ASP A 37 -16.62 -14.13 17.88
N GLN A 38 -17.68 -14.90 18.15
CA GLN A 38 -17.67 -15.98 19.14
C GLN A 38 -16.83 -17.19 18.71
N LEU A 39 -16.80 -17.50 17.42
CA LEU A 39 -16.04 -18.61 16.85
C LEU A 39 -14.54 -18.30 16.67
N ARG A 40 -14.16 -17.04 16.81
CA ARG A 40 -12.80 -16.57 16.63
C ARG A 40 -11.89 -17.08 17.75
N ALA A 41 -10.83 -17.79 17.37
CA ALA A 41 -9.81 -18.30 18.28
C ALA A 41 -8.47 -18.38 17.58
N SER A 42 -7.36 -18.39 18.33
CA SER A 42 -6.00 -18.45 17.75
C SER A 42 -5.69 -19.77 17.02
N GLU A 43 -6.46 -20.82 17.30
CA GLU A 43 -6.31 -22.15 16.72
C GLU A 43 -7.20 -22.37 15.49
N PHE A 44 -8.10 -21.43 15.22
CA PHE A 44 -9.12 -21.55 14.17
C PHE A 44 -9.00 -20.42 13.16
N ASN A 45 -8.83 -20.79 11.89
CA ASN A 45 -8.86 -19.83 10.80
C ASN A 45 -10.30 -19.59 10.34
N PRO A 46 -10.72 -18.33 10.12
CA PRO A 46 -12.03 -18.03 9.57
C PRO A 46 -12.11 -18.51 8.12
N TRP A 47 -13.32 -18.87 7.68
CA TRP A 47 -13.53 -19.26 6.29
C TRP A 47 -13.39 -18.02 5.37
N PRO A 48 -12.59 -18.08 4.28
CA PRO A 48 -12.29 -16.89 3.47
C PRO A 48 -13.53 -16.16 2.91
N HIS A 49 -14.58 -16.90 2.54
CA HIS A 49 -15.81 -16.29 2.04
C HIS A 49 -16.54 -15.46 3.10
N HIS A 50 -16.53 -15.88 4.37
CA HIS A 50 -17.11 -15.10 5.47
C HIS A 50 -16.30 -13.82 5.72
N VAL A 51 -14.97 -13.90 5.66
CA VAL A 51 -14.11 -12.71 5.77
C VAL A 51 -14.36 -11.76 4.60
N CYS A 52 -14.52 -12.28 3.38
CA CYS A 52 -14.85 -11.48 2.19
C CYS A 52 -16.21 -10.77 2.34
N GLN A 53 -17.23 -11.45 2.88
CA GLN A 53 -18.51 -10.84 3.23
C GLN A 53 -18.37 -9.76 4.32
N LEU A 54 -17.56 -9.99 5.36
CA LEU A 54 -17.26 -8.97 6.36
C LEU A 54 -16.60 -7.73 5.75
N ILE A 55 -15.63 -7.92 4.84
CA ILE A 55 -14.99 -6.82 4.10
C ILE A 55 -16.05 -6.04 3.32
N TYR A 56 -16.91 -6.72 2.55
CA TYR A 56 -17.98 -6.08 1.81
C TYR A 56 -18.96 -5.30 2.72
N ILE A 57 -19.37 -5.89 3.85
CA ILE A 57 -20.24 -5.22 4.83
C ILE A 57 -19.55 -4.00 5.44
N SER A 58 -18.27 -4.12 5.79
CA SER A 58 -17.49 -3.04 6.41
C SER A 58 -17.30 -1.82 5.50
N LEU A 59 -17.37 -2.03 4.18
CA LEU A 59 -17.28 -1.03 3.12
C LEU A 59 -18.63 -0.36 2.81
N GLN A 60 -19.70 -0.65 3.55
CA GLN A 60 -20.97 0.06 3.36
C GLN A 60 -20.98 1.41 4.09
N SER A 61 -21.81 2.34 3.62
CA SER A 61 -21.99 3.62 4.30
C SER A 61 -22.87 3.45 5.53
N THR A 62 -22.47 4.03 6.67
CA THR A 62 -23.32 4.13 7.86
C THR A 62 -24.31 5.28 7.77
N THR A 63 -24.06 6.25 6.88
CA THR A 63 -24.98 7.37 6.67
C THR A 63 -26.14 6.89 5.79
N PRO A 64 -27.40 7.11 6.21
CA PRO A 64 -28.55 6.79 5.38
C PRO A 64 -28.45 7.60 4.07
N PRO A 65 -28.85 7.02 2.92
CA PRO A 65 -28.86 7.75 1.67
C PRO A 65 -29.72 8.99 1.85
N SER A 66 -29.12 10.17 1.68
CA SER A 66 -29.83 11.44 1.75
C SER A 66 -30.86 11.46 0.63
N MET A 67 -32.15 11.25 0.95
CA MET A 67 -33.26 11.28 -0.01
C MET A 67 -33.55 12.70 -0.58
N LYS A 68 -32.55 13.58 -0.59
CA LYS A 68 -32.68 14.97 -1.02
C LYS A 68 -32.75 15.15 -2.53
N ASP A 69 -32.53 14.10 -3.31
CA ASP A 69 -33.04 14.07 -4.68
C ASP A 69 -34.54 13.79 -4.59
N GLU A 70 -35.31 14.85 -4.35
CA GLU A 70 -36.76 14.89 -4.50
C GLU A 70 -37.08 14.34 -5.89
N PHE A 71 -37.39 13.04 -5.94
CA PHE A 71 -38.16 12.50 -7.05
C PHE A 71 -39.44 13.30 -7.07
N ASP A 72 -39.54 14.21 -8.03
CA ASP A 72 -40.69 15.06 -8.31
C ASP A 72 -41.95 14.19 -8.35
N THR A 73 -42.62 14.06 -7.20
CA THR A 73 -43.74 13.13 -6.95
C THR A 73 -45.02 13.52 -7.70
N SER A 74 -44.95 14.51 -8.59
CA SER A 74 -46.10 15.08 -9.28
C SER A 74 -46.56 14.29 -10.52
N VAL A 75 -45.83 13.26 -10.96
CA VAL A 75 -46.22 12.48 -12.13
C VAL A 75 -46.91 11.17 -11.72
N GLN A 76 -48.23 11.12 -11.90
CA GLN A 76 -49.08 9.92 -11.74
C GLN A 76 -48.44 8.69 -12.42
N ALA A 77 -47.81 7.84 -11.62
CA ALA A 77 -46.99 6.74 -12.12
C ALA A 77 -47.86 5.53 -12.48
N SER A 78 -47.69 5.05 -13.72
CA SER A 78 -48.30 3.82 -14.24
C SER A 78 -48.04 2.60 -13.34
N PRO A 79 -48.96 1.63 -13.21
CA PRO A 79 -48.84 0.45 -12.34
C PRO A 79 -47.53 -0.36 -12.52
N SER A 80 -46.97 -0.38 -13.73
CA SER A 80 -45.70 -1.05 -14.01
C SER A 80 -44.47 -0.39 -13.33
N LYS A 81 -44.60 0.87 -12.88
CA LYS A 81 -43.58 1.57 -12.09
C LYS A 81 -43.66 1.24 -10.60
N ILE A 82 -44.84 0.85 -10.08
CA ILE A 82 -45.03 0.47 -8.67
C ILE A 82 -44.28 -0.83 -8.37
N LEU A 83 -44.35 -1.82 -9.26
CA LEU A 83 -43.60 -3.07 -9.12
C LEU A 83 -42.08 -2.83 -9.14
N LYS A 84 -41.58 -1.93 -9.99
CA LYS A 84 -40.17 -1.51 -9.97
C LYS A 84 -39.80 -0.80 -8.67
N GLN A 85 -40.67 0.05 -8.13
CA GLN A 85 -40.43 0.74 -6.86
C GLN A 85 -40.42 -0.23 -5.67
N GLN A 86 -41.34 -1.20 -5.64
CA GLN A 86 -41.35 -2.27 -4.63
C GLN A 86 -40.12 -3.17 -4.77
N GLN A 87 -39.69 -3.49 -5.99
CA GLN A 87 -38.50 -4.28 -6.25
C GLN A 87 -37.23 -3.52 -5.86
N LEU A 88 -37.20 -2.19 -6.03
CA LEU A 88 -36.14 -1.32 -5.52
C LEU A 88 -36.12 -1.28 -3.98
N GLN A 89 -37.28 -1.21 -3.33
CA GLN A 89 -37.39 -1.26 -1.87
C GLN A 89 -36.98 -2.62 -1.29
N ILE A 90 -37.34 -3.73 -1.92
CA ILE A 90 -36.95 -5.09 -1.49
C ILE A 90 -35.46 -5.35 -1.81
N SER A 91 -34.92 -4.77 -2.89
CA SER A 91 -33.48 -4.82 -3.18
C SER A 91 -32.64 -3.93 -2.26
N ALA A 92 -33.30 -3.04 -1.52
CA ALA A 92 -32.70 -2.22 -0.48
C ALA A 92 -32.77 -2.92 0.89
N ASN A 93 -32.37 -4.20 0.95
CA ASN A 93 -31.92 -4.82 2.20
C ASN A 93 -30.64 -4.09 2.65
N LEU A 94 -30.83 -2.86 3.13
CA LEU A 94 -29.78 -2.00 3.63
C LEU A 94 -29.14 -2.72 4.81
N ILE A 95 -27.83 -2.90 4.73
CA ILE A 95 -27.08 -3.51 5.82
C ILE A 95 -27.17 -2.55 7.01
N PRO A 96 -27.66 -3.00 8.19
CA PRO A 96 -27.80 -2.14 9.35
C PRO A 96 -26.47 -1.48 9.74
N ALA A 97 -26.49 -0.21 10.13
CA ALA A 97 -25.27 0.51 10.55
C ALA A 97 -24.51 -0.22 11.67
N LYS A 98 -25.24 -0.86 12.58
CA LYS A 98 -24.66 -1.70 13.63
C LYS A 98 -23.89 -2.90 13.06
N ALA A 99 -24.43 -3.60 12.07
CA ALA A 99 -23.73 -4.69 11.39
C ALA A 99 -22.44 -4.21 10.70
N ILE A 100 -22.44 -3.01 10.11
CA ILE A 100 -21.24 -2.42 9.49
C ILE A 100 -20.14 -2.22 10.55
N LEU A 101 -20.48 -1.59 11.68
CA LEU A 101 -19.53 -1.34 12.78
C LEU A 101 -19.06 -2.65 13.44
N ASP A 102 -19.96 -3.61 13.63
CA ASP A 102 -19.65 -4.92 14.17
C ASP A 102 -18.69 -5.68 13.23
N ALA A 103 -18.90 -5.62 11.91
CA ALA A 103 -18.00 -6.23 10.93
C ALA A 103 -16.59 -5.62 10.97
N GLN A 104 -16.48 -4.28 11.03
CA GLN A 104 -15.21 -3.58 11.17
C GLN A 104 -14.46 -4.03 12.43
N ARG A 105 -15.17 -4.10 13.57
CA ARG A 105 -14.61 -4.58 14.84
C ARG A 105 -14.14 -6.04 14.75
N VAL A 106 -14.93 -6.92 14.15
CA VAL A 106 -14.58 -8.35 14.01
C VAL A 106 -13.37 -8.53 13.08
N LEU A 107 -13.29 -7.78 11.98
CA LEU A 107 -12.10 -7.76 11.11
C LEU A 107 -10.84 -7.39 11.89
N MET A 108 -10.89 -6.30 12.67
CA MET A 108 -9.77 -5.90 13.54
C MET A 108 -9.44 -6.98 14.59
N ALA A 109 -10.45 -7.63 15.17
CA ALA A 109 -10.25 -8.71 16.12
C ALA A 109 -9.60 -9.96 15.49
N TYR A 110 -9.88 -10.23 14.21
CA TYR A 110 -9.21 -11.30 13.46
C TYR A 110 -7.72 -11.04 13.27
N LEU A 111 -7.26 -9.78 13.20
CA LEU A 111 -5.83 -9.50 13.20
C LEU A 111 -5.13 -10.05 14.44
N HIS A 112 -5.80 -10.16 15.58
CA HIS A 112 -5.18 -10.69 16.80
C HIS A 112 -5.21 -12.21 16.91
N THR A 113 -6.07 -12.88 16.15
CA THR A 113 -6.37 -14.32 16.34
C THR A 113 -6.12 -15.15 15.10
N GLY A 114 -6.45 -14.65 13.90
CA GLY A 114 -6.22 -15.36 12.65
C GLY A 114 -4.78 -15.25 12.16
N SER A 115 -4.31 -16.24 11.40
CA SER A 115 -3.05 -16.14 10.67
C SER A 115 -3.16 -15.14 9.51
N PRO A 116 -2.11 -14.35 9.18
CA PRO A 116 -2.17 -13.41 8.07
C PRO A 116 -2.50 -14.07 6.74
N ASP A 117 -1.90 -15.24 6.47
CA ASP A 117 -2.14 -16.01 5.25
C ASP A 117 -3.62 -16.38 5.08
N ALA A 118 -4.28 -16.87 6.13
CA ALA A 118 -5.69 -17.24 6.06
C ALA A 118 -6.61 -16.04 5.81
N LEU A 119 -6.29 -14.88 6.39
CA LEU A 119 -7.05 -13.65 6.15
C LEU A 119 -6.83 -13.11 4.73
N ALA A 120 -5.62 -13.25 4.20
CA ALA A 120 -5.27 -12.81 2.84
C ALA A 120 -5.93 -13.63 1.74
N LEU A 121 -6.43 -14.84 2.04
CA LEU A 121 -7.25 -15.62 1.10
C LEU A 121 -8.60 -14.94 0.78
N ALA A 122 -9.05 -14.02 1.63
CA ALA A 122 -10.27 -13.23 1.40
C ALA A 122 -10.01 -11.94 0.60
N LEU A 123 -8.76 -11.71 0.18
CA LEU A 123 -8.35 -10.52 -0.56
C LEU A 123 -8.14 -10.83 -2.04
N PRO A 124 -8.35 -9.84 -2.92
CA PRO A 124 -7.92 -9.94 -4.31
C PRO A 124 -6.41 -10.16 -4.36
N GLN A 125 -5.93 -10.97 -5.31
CA GLN A 125 -4.52 -11.28 -5.47
C GLN A 125 -4.12 -11.12 -6.95
N ARG A 126 -3.07 -10.32 -7.21
CA ARG A 126 -2.60 -10.04 -8.58
C ARG A 126 -2.03 -11.26 -9.30
N ARG A 127 -1.36 -12.14 -8.55
CA ARG A 127 -0.62 -13.31 -9.09
C ARG A 127 -1.46 -14.57 -9.16
N SER A 128 -2.59 -14.64 -8.48
CA SER A 128 -3.44 -15.83 -8.55
C SER A 128 -4.19 -15.82 -9.86
N GLN A 129 -4.23 -16.97 -10.55
CA GLN A 129 -5.24 -17.20 -11.57
C GLN A 129 -6.61 -16.90 -10.97
N PRO A 130 -7.56 -16.35 -11.76
CA PRO A 130 -8.91 -16.14 -11.28
C PRO A 130 -9.41 -17.47 -10.72
N VAL A 131 -9.57 -17.52 -9.39
CA VAL A 131 -10.11 -18.70 -8.71
C VAL A 131 -11.39 -19.02 -9.46
N THR A 132 -11.57 -20.28 -9.89
CA THR A 132 -12.81 -20.68 -10.54
C THR A 132 -13.90 -20.55 -9.49
N MET A 133 -14.52 -19.37 -9.45
CA MET A 133 -15.54 -19.05 -8.50
C MET A 133 -16.67 -20.02 -8.73
N VAL A 134 -17.18 -20.59 -7.63
CA VAL A 134 -18.47 -21.29 -7.61
C VAL A 134 -19.47 -20.45 -8.39
N ASP A 135 -20.26 -21.08 -9.27
CA ASP A 135 -21.18 -20.38 -10.15
C ASP A 135 -21.98 -19.37 -9.31
N PRO A 136 -21.93 -18.06 -9.59
CA PRO A 136 -22.62 -17.04 -8.79
C PRO A 136 -24.14 -17.27 -8.70
N ASN A 137 -24.69 -18.15 -9.57
CA ASN A 137 -26.08 -18.61 -9.52
C ASN A 137 -26.35 -19.65 -8.42
N GLU A 138 -25.34 -20.34 -7.88
CA GLU A 138 -25.49 -21.32 -6.80
C GLU A 138 -25.55 -20.67 -5.41
N THR A 139 -25.00 -19.46 -5.25
CA THR A 139 -25.12 -18.72 -3.98
C THR A 139 -26.44 -17.93 -3.91
N GLU A 140 -27.32 -18.33 -2.98
CA GLU A 140 -28.61 -17.69 -2.75
C GLU A 140 -28.47 -16.32 -2.04
N SER A 141 -27.44 -16.13 -1.21
CA SER A 141 -27.22 -14.88 -0.48
C SER A 141 -26.80 -13.72 -1.39
N THR A 142 -27.53 -12.60 -1.30
CA THR A 142 -27.21 -11.35 -2.01
C THR A 142 -25.87 -10.78 -1.56
N VAL A 143 -25.56 -10.84 -0.26
CA VAL A 143 -24.28 -10.37 0.29
C VAL A 143 -23.12 -11.26 -0.16
N ALA A 144 -23.31 -12.58 -0.22
CA ALA A 144 -22.29 -13.50 -0.74
C ALA A 144 -21.96 -13.18 -2.19
N ARG A 145 -22.98 -13.00 -3.04
CA ARG A 145 -22.81 -12.66 -4.45
C ARG A 145 -22.09 -11.33 -4.64
N ARG A 146 -22.42 -10.32 -3.83
CA ARG A 146 -21.77 -9.01 -3.90
C ARG A 146 -20.33 -9.05 -3.38
N ALA A 147 -20.08 -9.77 -2.29
CA ALA A 147 -18.74 -10.00 -1.77
C ALA A 147 -17.88 -10.78 -2.78
N ALA A 148 -18.44 -11.74 -3.51
CA ALA A 148 -17.73 -12.48 -4.55
C ALA A 148 -17.11 -11.56 -5.64
N HIS A 149 -17.69 -10.38 -5.90
CA HIS A 149 -17.10 -9.40 -6.81
C HIS A 149 -15.81 -8.76 -6.28
N ILE A 150 -15.57 -8.74 -4.96
CA ILE A 150 -14.29 -8.28 -4.39
C ILE A 150 -13.15 -9.12 -4.96
N MET A 151 -13.31 -10.44 -5.01
CA MET A 151 -12.27 -11.34 -5.51
C MET A 151 -12.00 -11.19 -7.02
N GLN A 152 -12.83 -10.45 -7.75
CA GLN A 152 -12.63 -10.14 -9.17
C GLN A 152 -11.79 -8.87 -9.39
N LEU A 153 -11.48 -8.13 -8.32
CA LEU A 153 -10.62 -6.95 -8.40
C LEU A 153 -9.17 -7.34 -8.68
N GLN A 154 -8.40 -6.41 -9.21
CA GLN A 154 -7.00 -6.68 -9.54
C GLN A 154 -6.13 -6.80 -8.28
N ASP A 155 -6.37 -5.94 -7.29
CA ASP A 155 -5.61 -5.89 -6.05
C ASP A 155 -6.47 -5.43 -4.87
N CYS A 156 -5.93 -5.57 -3.66
CA CYS A 156 -6.63 -5.12 -2.45
C CYS A 156 -6.78 -3.58 -2.36
N TRP A 157 -6.03 -2.81 -3.14
CA TRP A 157 -6.09 -1.34 -3.12
C TRP A 157 -7.30 -0.80 -3.89
N GLU A 158 -7.81 -1.54 -4.86
CA GLU A 158 -9.09 -1.24 -5.54
C GLU A 158 -10.28 -1.26 -4.59
N LEU A 159 -10.21 -2.02 -3.49
CA LEU A 159 -11.25 -2.02 -2.45
C LEU A 159 -11.43 -0.65 -1.79
N LEU A 160 -10.35 0.13 -1.70
CA LEU A 160 -10.35 1.42 -1.03
C LEU A 160 -10.93 2.54 -1.91
N ARG A 161 -10.92 2.35 -3.23
CA ARG A 161 -11.38 3.34 -4.22
C ARG A 161 -12.83 3.11 -4.65
N SER A 162 -13.28 1.86 -4.60
CA SER A 162 -14.54 1.43 -5.17
C SER A 162 -15.74 1.88 -4.35
N ASP A 163 -16.69 2.54 -5.00
CA ASP A 163 -18.00 2.90 -4.48
C ASP A 163 -18.95 1.69 -4.54
N PHE A 164 -18.72 0.70 -3.67
CA PHE A 164 -19.57 -0.49 -3.62
C PHE A 164 -21.04 -0.19 -3.35
N SER A 165 -21.34 0.97 -2.75
CA SER A 165 -22.70 1.50 -2.57
C SER A 165 -23.38 1.87 -3.88
N SER A 166 -22.67 2.52 -4.80
CA SER A 166 -23.19 2.94 -6.11
C SER A 166 -23.45 1.74 -7.03
N ARG A 167 -22.53 0.77 -7.03
CA ARG A 167 -22.65 -0.45 -7.84
C ARG A 167 -23.81 -1.35 -7.42
N GLN A 168 -24.34 -1.22 -6.20
CA GLN A 168 -25.52 -2.00 -5.77
C GLN A 168 -26.75 -1.75 -6.66
N ASN A 169 -26.85 -0.56 -7.25
CA ASN A 169 -27.99 -0.15 -8.07
C ASN A 169 -27.86 -0.61 -9.53
N ALA A 170 -26.65 -0.96 -9.97
CA ALA A 170 -26.43 -1.56 -11.28
C ALA A 170 -26.78 -3.05 -11.20
N LEU A 171 -28.09 -3.35 -11.35
CA LEU A 171 -28.55 -4.72 -11.54
C LEU A 171 -27.66 -5.41 -12.59
N PRO A 172 -27.07 -6.59 -12.29
CA PRO A 172 -26.30 -7.33 -13.27
C PRO A 172 -27.23 -7.52 -14.46
N SER A 173 -26.82 -6.97 -15.60
CA SER A 173 -27.63 -7.01 -16.82
C SER A 173 -27.89 -8.48 -17.12
N THR A 174 -29.12 -8.94 -16.85
CA THR A 174 -29.52 -10.32 -17.11
C THR A 174 -29.09 -10.65 -18.54
N PRO A 175 -28.39 -11.76 -18.79
CA PRO A 175 -27.84 -12.08 -20.09
C PRO A 175 -28.98 -12.07 -21.10
N LYS A 176 -29.13 -10.96 -21.84
CA LYS A 176 -30.17 -10.83 -22.84
C LYS A 176 -29.86 -11.86 -23.90
N VAL A 177 -30.76 -12.83 -23.98
CA VAL A 177 -30.88 -13.88 -24.98
C VAL A 177 -30.28 -13.42 -26.32
N LYS A 178 -29.10 -13.97 -26.65
CA LYS A 178 -28.45 -14.07 -27.97
C LYS A 178 -28.96 -13.09 -29.05
N SER A 179 -28.65 -11.80 -28.90
CA SER A 179 -28.57 -10.92 -30.07
C SER A 179 -27.26 -11.22 -30.80
N LYS A 180 -27.38 -12.11 -31.78
CA LYS A 180 -26.31 -12.58 -32.65
C LYS A 180 -25.91 -11.43 -33.58
N THR A 181 -25.03 -10.52 -33.16
CA THR A 181 -24.05 -9.76 -33.99
C THR A 181 -23.42 -8.65 -33.14
N ARG A 182 -22.15 -8.82 -32.76
CA ARG A 182 -21.04 -7.88 -33.04
C ARG A 182 -19.86 -8.25 -32.15
N ARG A 183 -18.86 -8.86 -32.78
CA ARG A 183 -17.50 -9.00 -32.25
C ARG A 183 -16.93 -7.60 -32.03
N GLN A 184 -16.78 -7.15 -30.78
CA GLN A 184 -15.77 -6.18 -30.39
C GLN A 184 -15.70 -6.05 -28.86
N SER A 185 -14.67 -6.67 -28.28
CA SER A 185 -13.91 -6.19 -27.12
C SER A 185 -14.69 -5.85 -25.84
N GLU A 186 -15.11 -6.87 -25.09
CA GLU A 186 -15.31 -6.77 -23.64
C GLU A 186 -13.94 -6.71 -22.93
N ARG A 187 -13.37 -5.50 -22.84
CA ARG A 187 -12.72 -5.09 -21.60
C ARG A 187 -13.82 -4.43 -20.79
N LEU A 188 -13.95 -4.79 -19.51
CA LEU A 188 -14.90 -4.24 -18.56
C LEU A 188 -15.23 -2.79 -18.89
N GLY A 189 -16.50 -2.54 -19.27
CA GLY A 189 -17.01 -1.21 -19.51
C GLY A 189 -16.88 -0.40 -18.23
N TYR A 190 -15.81 0.39 -18.14
CA TYR A 190 -15.79 1.59 -17.32
C TYR A 190 -16.97 2.42 -17.80
N VAL A 191 -18.03 2.44 -16.99
CA VAL A 191 -19.17 3.30 -17.21
C VAL A 191 -18.62 4.71 -17.36
N ASP A 192 -18.90 5.33 -18.52
CA ASP A 192 -18.56 6.70 -18.87
C ASP A 192 -19.33 7.64 -17.93
N ALA A 193 -18.85 7.72 -16.68
CA ALA A 193 -19.36 8.61 -15.65
C ALA A 193 -18.92 10.02 -16.03
N SER A 194 -19.90 10.78 -16.48
CA SER A 194 -19.91 12.21 -16.84
C SER A 194 -18.68 13.04 -16.48
N LEU A 195 -18.30 13.87 -17.46
CA LEU A 195 -17.18 14.82 -17.59
C LEU A 195 -16.91 15.83 -16.44
N GLU A 196 -17.55 15.72 -15.28
CA GLU A 196 -17.26 16.52 -14.08
C GLU A 196 -16.71 15.68 -12.90
N ALA A 197 -16.32 14.43 -13.17
CA ALA A 197 -15.75 13.56 -12.16
C ALA A 197 -14.37 14.08 -11.70
N GLY A 198 -14.34 14.75 -10.55
CA GLY A 198 -13.11 15.03 -9.82
C GLY A 198 -12.26 13.77 -9.72
N GLN A 199 -10.93 13.93 -9.64
CA GLN A 199 -10.00 12.80 -9.57
C GLN A 199 -10.49 11.77 -8.53
N PRO A 200 -10.61 10.48 -8.90
CA PRO A 200 -11.15 9.48 -7.99
C PRO A 200 -10.30 9.45 -6.72
N LEU A 201 -10.96 9.60 -5.57
CA LEU A 201 -10.30 9.59 -4.26
C LEU A 201 -9.54 8.27 -4.09
N ALA A 202 -8.31 8.35 -3.57
CA ALA A 202 -7.49 7.17 -3.34
C ALA A 202 -8.08 6.26 -2.25
N VAL A 203 -8.79 6.84 -1.28
CA VAL A 203 -9.47 6.14 -0.18
C VAL A 203 -10.82 6.80 0.05
N GLN A 204 -11.89 6.02 -0.09
CA GLN A 204 -13.27 6.45 0.22
C GLN A 204 -13.47 6.65 1.73
N GLU A 205 -14.42 7.50 2.12
CA GLU A 205 -14.62 7.88 3.54
C GLU A 205 -15.04 6.70 4.44
N ASN A 206 -15.72 5.71 3.89
CA ASN A 206 -16.08 4.46 4.57
C ASN A 206 -14.97 3.39 4.54
N ALA A 207 -13.91 3.59 3.75
CA ALA A 207 -12.85 2.59 3.57
C ALA A 207 -11.67 2.75 4.54
N TRP A 208 -11.64 3.79 5.37
CA TRP A 208 -10.56 4.01 6.35
C TRP A 208 -10.35 2.86 7.34
N PRO A 209 -11.40 2.27 7.94
CA PRO A 209 -11.22 1.10 8.81
C PRO A 209 -10.62 -0.09 8.06
N LEU A 210 -10.97 -0.29 6.78
CA LEU A 210 -10.39 -1.35 5.96
C LEU A 210 -8.91 -1.08 5.64
N LEU A 211 -8.54 0.17 5.34
CA LEU A 211 -7.13 0.53 5.16
C LEU A 211 -6.31 0.26 6.43
N GLU A 212 -6.84 0.62 7.61
CA GLU A 212 -6.20 0.31 8.88
C GLU A 212 -6.04 -1.20 9.09
N TRP A 213 -7.08 -1.97 8.74
CA TRP A 213 -7.04 -3.43 8.80
C TRP A 213 -6.01 -4.03 7.84
N LEU A 214 -5.95 -3.58 6.58
CA LEU A 214 -4.96 -4.03 5.59
C LEU A 214 -3.54 -3.75 6.04
N VAL A 215 -3.26 -2.53 6.51
CA VAL A 215 -1.93 -2.17 7.04
C VAL A 215 -1.59 -3.03 8.26
N GLY A 216 -2.54 -3.25 9.17
CA GLY A 216 -2.35 -4.12 10.33
C GLY A 216 -2.09 -5.59 9.95
N LEU A 217 -2.74 -6.09 8.89
CA LEU A 217 -2.52 -7.42 8.34
C LEU A 217 -1.09 -7.58 7.84
N PHE A 218 -0.60 -6.64 7.02
CA PHE A 218 0.75 -6.67 6.47
C PHE A 218 1.84 -6.47 7.54
N GLU A 219 1.61 -5.63 8.55
CA GLU A 219 2.52 -5.50 9.69
C GLU A 219 2.60 -6.79 10.52
N LYS A 220 1.48 -7.50 10.66
CA LYS A 220 1.48 -8.80 11.36
C LYS A 220 2.25 -9.84 10.55
N ASP A 221 2.03 -9.89 9.25
CA ASP A 221 2.77 -10.76 8.32
C ASP A 221 4.27 -10.50 8.36
N GLU A 222 4.69 -9.23 8.30
CA GLU A 222 6.10 -8.83 8.44
C GLU A 222 6.69 -9.31 9.78
N LYS A 223 5.97 -9.15 10.90
CA LYS A 223 6.43 -9.58 12.24
C LYS A 223 6.57 -11.10 12.38
N LEU A 224 5.82 -11.89 11.62
CA LEU A 224 5.90 -13.35 11.62
C LEU A 224 6.99 -13.88 10.67
N SER A 225 7.59 -13.01 9.85
CA SER A 225 8.69 -13.36 8.97
C SER A 225 9.92 -13.80 9.77
N LEU A 226 10.47 -14.95 9.41
CA LEU A 226 11.68 -15.51 10.06
C LEU A 226 12.99 -14.95 9.46
N LEU A 227 12.89 -14.01 8.51
CA LEU A 227 14.04 -13.42 7.85
C LEU A 227 14.73 -12.38 8.77
N PRO A 228 16.07 -12.21 8.67
CA PRO A 228 16.80 -11.20 9.43
C PRO A 228 16.28 -9.79 9.20
N ASP A 229 15.90 -9.50 7.95
CA ASP A 229 15.16 -8.30 7.56
C ASP A 229 13.71 -8.73 7.33
N PRO A 230 12.81 -8.51 8.31
CA PRO A 230 11.44 -8.95 8.18
C PRO A 230 10.77 -8.19 7.03
N ILE A 231 10.12 -8.94 6.16
CA ILE A 231 9.32 -8.45 5.05
C ILE A 231 7.93 -9.09 5.10
N SER A 232 6.92 -8.42 4.54
CA SER A 232 5.59 -8.99 4.33
C SER A 232 5.47 -9.61 2.93
N PRO A 233 5.52 -10.95 2.77
CA PRO A 233 5.26 -11.59 1.47
C PRO A 233 3.85 -11.28 0.94
N LEU A 234 2.88 -11.09 1.83
CA LEU A 234 1.52 -10.75 1.43
C LEU A 234 1.46 -9.39 0.74
N LEU A 235 2.11 -8.37 1.30
CA LEU A 235 2.19 -7.06 0.66
C LEU A 235 2.94 -7.14 -0.68
N LEU A 236 4.03 -7.91 -0.74
CA LEU A 236 4.78 -8.11 -1.98
C LEU A 236 3.90 -8.70 -3.10
N ASN A 237 3.07 -9.70 -2.77
CA ASN A 237 2.11 -10.29 -3.71
C ASN A 237 1.01 -9.33 -4.18
N GLN A 238 0.72 -8.26 -3.42
CA GLN A 238 -0.22 -7.20 -3.83
C GLN A 238 0.42 -6.14 -4.73
N LEU A 239 1.75 -6.10 -4.83
CA LEU A 239 2.49 -5.14 -5.66
C LEU A 239 2.98 -5.74 -6.97
N LEU A 240 3.25 -7.04 -6.99
CA LEU A 240 3.81 -7.71 -8.15
C LEU A 240 2.73 -8.34 -9.03
N ASP A 241 2.85 -8.12 -10.33
CA ASP A 241 2.06 -8.83 -11.33
C ASP A 241 2.60 -10.26 -11.55
N SER A 242 1.86 -11.06 -12.33
CA SER A 242 2.29 -12.38 -12.81
C SER A 242 3.58 -12.29 -13.64
N ASP A 243 3.81 -11.16 -14.32
CA ASP A 243 5.02 -10.85 -15.07
C ASP A 243 6.22 -10.43 -14.19
N GLY A 244 6.03 -10.32 -12.87
CA GLY A 244 7.02 -9.77 -11.94
C GLY A 244 7.16 -8.24 -11.99
N LYS A 245 6.30 -7.53 -12.73
CA LYS A 245 6.28 -6.07 -12.74
C LYS A 245 5.73 -5.51 -11.44
N THR A 246 6.40 -4.51 -10.90
CA THR A 246 6.04 -3.86 -9.63
C THR A 246 5.14 -2.66 -9.84
N HIS A 247 4.04 -2.60 -9.11
CA HIS A 247 3.03 -1.54 -9.19
C HIS A 247 2.91 -0.78 -7.87
N LEU A 248 3.58 0.35 -7.78
CA LEU A 248 3.56 1.20 -6.59
C LEU A 248 2.48 2.29 -6.64
N ASP A 249 1.84 2.48 -7.78
CA ASP A 249 1.04 3.67 -8.05
C ASP A 249 -0.12 3.83 -7.05
N SER A 250 -0.86 2.76 -6.78
CA SER A 250 -1.97 2.76 -5.83
C SER A 250 -1.50 3.05 -4.40
N SER A 251 -0.47 2.35 -3.93
CA SER A 251 0.03 2.51 -2.55
C SER A 251 0.62 3.89 -2.30
N ILE A 252 1.34 4.46 -3.28
CA ILE A 252 1.87 5.83 -3.17
C ILE A 252 0.75 6.87 -3.22
N ALA A 253 -0.28 6.67 -4.04
CA ALA A 253 -1.45 7.55 -4.04
C ALA A 253 -2.19 7.53 -2.71
N ILE A 254 -2.33 6.35 -2.09
CA ILE A 254 -2.91 6.19 -0.74
C ILE A 254 -2.06 6.92 0.31
N ILE A 255 -0.74 6.77 0.29
CA ILE A 255 0.17 7.47 1.22
C ILE A 255 0.01 9.00 1.08
N ALA A 256 0.05 9.51 -0.15
CA ALA A 256 -0.13 10.95 -0.40
C ALA A 256 -1.50 11.45 0.10
N HIS A 257 -2.56 10.70 -0.18
CA HIS A 257 -3.91 11.02 0.30
C HIS A 257 -4.01 11.01 1.84
N CYS A 258 -3.40 10.04 2.51
CA CYS A 258 -3.35 9.96 3.98
C CYS A 258 -2.70 11.18 4.62
N LEU A 259 -1.68 11.76 3.98
CA LEU A 259 -0.97 12.95 4.47
C LEU A 259 -1.76 14.24 4.29
N GLN A 260 -2.71 14.26 3.36
CA GLN A 260 -3.60 15.41 3.13
C GLN A 260 -4.76 15.46 4.12
N GLN A 261 -5.04 14.38 4.86
CA GLN A 261 -6.14 14.32 5.82
C GLN A 261 -5.85 15.13 7.08
N ASP A 262 -6.87 15.68 7.74
CA ASP A 262 -6.69 16.38 9.03
C ASP A 262 -6.50 15.43 10.23
N GLN A 263 -7.04 14.23 10.12
CA GLN A 263 -7.02 13.26 11.22
C GLN A 263 -5.62 12.64 11.39
N LEU A 264 -5.04 12.80 12.59
CA LEU A 264 -3.71 12.27 12.92
C LEU A 264 -3.61 10.75 12.70
N GLN A 265 -4.68 9.99 12.98
CA GLN A 265 -4.72 8.55 12.76
C GLN A 265 -4.55 8.18 11.27
N ARG A 266 -5.25 8.89 10.37
CA ARG A 266 -5.10 8.72 8.92
C ARG A 266 -3.69 9.07 8.46
N ARG A 267 -3.12 10.17 8.98
CA ARG A 267 -1.71 10.52 8.69
C ARG A 267 -0.71 9.49 9.21
N ARG A 268 -1.00 8.79 10.31
CA ARG A 268 -0.12 7.71 10.83
C ARG A 268 -0.15 6.46 9.94
N LEU A 269 -1.27 6.18 9.27
CA LEU A 269 -1.34 5.08 8.30
C LEU A 269 -0.35 5.29 7.14
N ALA A 270 -0.10 6.54 6.74
CA ALA A 270 0.89 6.88 5.71
C ALA A 270 2.31 6.37 6.07
N GLY A 271 2.79 6.69 7.28
CA GLY A 271 4.11 6.25 7.73
C GLY A 271 4.20 4.74 7.97
N ARG A 272 3.13 4.12 8.47
CA ARG A 272 3.05 2.66 8.66
C ARG A 272 3.15 1.92 7.32
N LEU A 273 2.34 2.33 6.34
CA LEU A 273 2.37 1.76 4.99
C LEU A 273 3.72 2.02 4.30
N LEU A 274 4.27 3.23 4.42
CA LEU A 274 5.58 3.55 3.87
C LEU A 274 6.70 2.70 4.50
N SER A 275 6.64 2.44 5.81
CA SER A 275 7.62 1.58 6.49
C SER A 275 7.62 0.17 5.90
N LEU A 276 6.44 -0.41 5.67
CA LEU A 276 6.31 -1.73 5.02
C LEU A 276 6.90 -1.72 3.60
N LEU A 277 6.58 -0.71 2.79
CA LEU A 277 7.14 -0.57 1.43
C LEU A 277 8.66 -0.42 1.44
N VAL A 278 9.21 0.32 2.42
CA VAL A 278 10.66 0.49 2.54
C VAL A 278 11.34 -0.80 2.98
N ASN A 279 10.76 -1.57 3.90
CA ASN A 279 11.33 -2.87 4.28
C ASN A 279 11.34 -3.83 3.08
N LEU A 280 10.33 -3.77 2.20
CA LEU A 280 10.29 -4.56 0.97
C LEU A 280 11.43 -4.25 -0.02
N THR A 281 12.10 -3.10 0.07
CA THR A 281 13.27 -2.80 -0.80
C THR A 281 14.52 -3.60 -0.42
N SER A 282 14.45 -4.43 0.62
CA SER A 282 15.44 -5.48 0.88
C SER A 282 15.37 -6.61 -0.17
N THR A 283 14.23 -6.75 -0.86
CA THR A 283 14.04 -7.71 -1.95
C THR A 283 14.56 -7.14 -3.28
N ALA A 284 14.85 -8.03 -4.24
CA ALA A 284 15.25 -7.63 -5.58
C ALA A 284 14.06 -7.12 -6.43
N ASP A 285 12.83 -7.36 -5.99
CA ASP A 285 11.60 -7.05 -6.72
C ASP A 285 11.18 -5.57 -6.60
N LEU A 286 11.71 -4.85 -5.62
CA LEU A 286 11.35 -3.47 -5.34
C LEU A 286 12.58 -2.55 -5.26
N ASP A 287 12.72 -1.68 -6.26
CA ASP A 287 13.81 -0.70 -6.31
C ASP A 287 13.57 0.49 -5.35
N LEU A 288 14.52 0.69 -4.43
CA LEU A 288 14.48 1.75 -3.42
C LEU A 288 14.44 3.16 -4.03
N ASN A 289 15.18 3.38 -5.13
CA ASN A 289 15.23 4.68 -5.78
C ASN A 289 13.92 4.99 -6.51
N ALA A 290 13.33 4.01 -7.19
CA ALA A 290 12.02 4.12 -7.81
C ALA A 290 10.93 4.46 -6.77
N LEU A 291 10.95 3.80 -5.61
CA LEU A 291 10.06 4.13 -4.49
C LEU A 291 10.24 5.58 -4.02
N SER A 292 11.50 5.99 -3.85
CA SER A 292 11.85 7.34 -3.38
C SER A 292 11.38 8.41 -4.38
N VAL A 293 11.66 8.22 -5.68
CA VAL A 293 11.23 9.13 -6.76
C VAL A 293 9.71 9.18 -6.87
N ALA A 294 9.02 8.03 -6.80
CA ALA A 294 7.57 7.97 -6.84
C ALA A 294 6.96 8.75 -5.67
N LEU A 295 7.49 8.60 -4.46
CA LEU A 295 7.03 9.37 -3.30
C LEU A 295 7.31 10.88 -3.48
N TYR A 296 8.53 11.25 -3.85
CA TYR A 296 8.93 12.65 -4.02
C TYR A 296 8.08 13.38 -5.07
N THR A 297 7.74 12.69 -6.16
CA THR A 297 6.92 13.29 -7.25
C THR A 297 5.44 13.41 -6.89
N ARG A 298 4.93 12.61 -5.96
CA ARG A 298 3.51 12.62 -5.57
C ARG A 298 3.20 13.42 -4.31
N VAL A 299 4.15 13.51 -3.38
CA VAL A 299 3.98 14.28 -2.14
C VAL A 299 4.44 15.70 -2.40
N SER A 300 3.50 16.59 -2.71
CA SER A 300 3.78 17.94 -3.21
C SER A 300 4.34 18.91 -2.17
N SER A 301 4.20 18.61 -0.87
CA SER A 301 4.62 19.52 0.20
C SER A 301 5.77 18.95 1.03
N PHE A 302 6.72 19.83 1.36
CA PHE A 302 7.85 19.49 2.20
C PHE A 302 7.42 19.08 3.61
N SER A 303 6.41 19.75 4.17
CA SER A 303 5.86 19.45 5.50
C SER A 303 5.31 18.03 5.61
N GLN A 304 4.68 17.51 4.55
CA GLN A 304 4.22 16.12 4.51
C GLN A 304 5.38 15.13 4.44
N LEU A 305 6.41 15.41 3.64
CA LEU A 305 7.61 14.57 3.57
C LEU A 305 8.38 14.57 4.90
N SER A 306 8.52 15.72 5.56
CA SER A 306 9.19 15.81 6.85
C SER A 306 8.43 15.05 7.94
N GLN A 307 7.09 15.13 7.90
CA GLN A 307 6.22 14.32 8.76
C GLN A 307 6.43 12.82 8.53
N LEU A 308 6.46 12.36 7.26
CA LEU A 308 6.71 10.95 6.93
C LEU A 308 8.08 10.48 7.44
N LEU A 309 9.14 11.23 7.17
CA LEU A 309 10.49 10.91 7.61
C LEU A 309 10.59 10.83 9.14
N SER A 310 9.85 11.68 9.86
CA SER A 310 9.76 11.66 11.32
C SER A 310 9.02 10.41 11.83
N GLN A 311 7.97 9.97 11.13
CA GLN A 311 7.27 8.71 11.45
C GLN A 311 8.18 7.49 11.23
N LEU A 312 8.94 7.48 10.14
CA LEU A 312 10.01 6.50 9.89
C LEU A 312 11.18 6.64 10.88
N GLY A 313 11.27 7.74 11.63
CA GLY A 313 12.26 8.05 12.67
C GLY A 313 12.54 6.87 13.62
N HIS A 314 11.48 6.19 14.01
CA HIS A 314 11.50 5.06 14.95
C HIS A 314 12.02 3.76 14.34
N SER A 315 11.96 3.63 13.01
CA SER A 315 12.48 2.44 12.33
C SER A 315 13.99 2.51 12.26
N THR A 316 14.59 1.46 12.80
CA THR A 316 16.04 1.25 12.84
C THR A 316 16.53 0.28 11.75
N THR A 317 15.69 -0.05 10.77
CA THR A 317 16.10 -0.98 9.69
C THR A 317 17.11 -0.30 8.76
N ILE A 318 18.01 -1.10 8.17
CA ILE A 318 19.00 -0.60 7.20
C ILE A 318 18.28 0.04 6.01
N GLN A 319 17.18 -0.56 5.54
CA GLN A 319 16.39 -0.03 4.43
C GLN A 319 15.75 1.32 4.76
N ALA A 320 15.19 1.48 5.97
CA ALA A 320 14.64 2.76 6.42
C ALA A 320 15.68 3.89 6.42
N LEU A 321 16.91 3.59 6.83
CA LEU A 321 18.00 4.56 6.81
C LEU A 321 18.43 4.90 5.37
N LYS A 322 18.61 3.89 4.51
CA LYS A 322 18.91 4.11 3.08
C LYS A 322 17.83 4.94 2.39
N PHE A 323 16.56 4.65 2.67
CA PHE A 323 15.43 5.42 2.16
C PHE A 323 15.48 6.88 2.62
N LYS A 324 15.68 7.13 3.92
CA LYS A 324 15.82 8.49 4.46
C LYS A 324 16.95 9.26 3.78
N ILE A 325 18.12 8.62 3.61
CA ILE A 325 19.25 9.21 2.90
C ILE A 325 18.83 9.59 1.47
N GLY A 326 18.25 8.67 0.71
CA GLY A 326 17.81 8.94 -0.66
C GLY A 326 16.78 10.08 -0.78
N VAL A 327 15.79 10.12 0.12
CA VAL A 327 14.79 11.20 0.14
C VAL A 327 15.41 12.53 0.54
N CYS A 328 16.26 12.58 1.57
CA CYS A 328 16.97 13.79 1.93
C CYS A 328 17.89 14.27 0.80
N GLN A 329 18.51 13.35 0.06
CA GLN A 329 19.33 13.72 -1.10
C GLN A 329 18.51 14.41 -2.19
N MET A 330 17.33 13.89 -2.52
CA MET A 330 16.41 14.53 -3.46
C MET A 330 15.84 15.86 -2.95
N LEU A 331 15.63 16.01 -1.65
CA LEU A 331 15.14 17.27 -1.07
C LEU A 331 16.20 18.37 -1.08
N ILE A 332 17.47 18.03 -0.86
CA ILE A 332 18.58 18.99 -0.87
C ILE A 332 19.04 19.28 -2.32
N GLY A 333 19.16 18.24 -3.13
CA GLY A 333 19.74 18.32 -4.47
C GLY A 333 18.75 18.37 -5.63
N GLY A 334 17.46 18.17 -5.37
CA GLY A 334 16.45 17.94 -6.41
C GLY A 334 16.57 16.56 -7.07
N LEU A 335 15.62 16.25 -7.96
CA LEU A 335 15.55 14.98 -8.71
C LEU A 335 16.78 14.71 -9.60
N GLY A 336 17.53 15.76 -9.97
CA GLY A 336 18.66 15.65 -10.90
C GLY A 336 19.97 15.13 -10.29
N LEU A 337 20.07 15.06 -8.97
CA LEU A 337 21.28 14.63 -8.27
C LEU A 337 21.26 13.15 -7.84
N SER A 338 20.14 12.45 -8.03
CA SER A 338 20.05 11.03 -7.73
C SER A 338 20.97 10.22 -8.65
N THR A 339 22.04 9.72 -8.05
CA THR A 339 23.02 8.72 -8.56
C THR A 339 24.15 9.26 -9.44
N THR A 340 25.21 9.65 -8.74
CA THR A 340 26.60 9.52 -9.18
C THR A 340 26.84 8.09 -9.68
N GLY A 341 26.96 7.92 -11.00
CA GLY A 341 27.22 6.62 -11.63
C GLY A 341 26.76 6.54 -13.09
N SER A 342 25.79 7.37 -13.48
CA SER A 342 25.50 7.61 -14.90
C SER A 342 26.60 8.51 -15.49
N GLY A 343 27.77 7.94 -15.75
CA GLY A 343 28.52 8.35 -16.94
C GLY A 343 27.54 8.42 -18.12
N PRO A 344 27.72 9.33 -19.09
CA PRO A 344 26.75 9.59 -20.16
C PRO A 344 26.21 8.26 -20.66
N LYS A 345 24.92 7.97 -20.38
CA LYS A 345 24.27 6.71 -20.80
C LYS A 345 24.76 6.47 -22.23
N PRO A 346 25.47 5.36 -22.51
CA PRO A 346 25.96 5.13 -23.85
C PRO A 346 24.75 5.30 -24.76
N GLN A 347 24.77 6.36 -25.58
CA GLN A 347 23.68 6.62 -26.51
C GLN A 347 23.42 5.29 -27.20
N PRO A 348 22.15 4.83 -27.29
CA PRO A 348 21.84 3.58 -27.93
C PRO A 348 22.37 3.64 -29.35
N ARG A 349 23.60 3.15 -29.57
CA ARG A 349 24.15 2.94 -30.89
C ARG A 349 23.16 2.00 -31.52
N ILE A 350 22.51 2.50 -32.57
CA ILE A 350 21.57 1.78 -33.42
C ILE A 350 22.20 0.41 -33.70
N ARG A 351 21.77 -0.62 -32.95
CA ARG A 351 22.21 -1.99 -33.22
C ARG A 351 21.65 -2.32 -34.60
N PRO A 352 22.48 -2.76 -35.57
CA PRO A 352 21.98 -3.18 -36.87
C PRO A 352 20.91 -4.25 -36.66
N ARG A 353 19.73 -4.03 -37.26
CA ARG A 353 18.61 -4.98 -37.21
C ARG A 353 19.11 -6.32 -37.78
N PRO A 354 19.01 -7.43 -37.03
CA PRO A 354 19.31 -8.74 -37.58
C PRO A 354 18.28 -9.06 -38.68
N THR A 355 18.78 -9.21 -39.90
CA THR A 355 18.04 -9.75 -41.04
C THR A 355 17.57 -11.14 -40.68
N LYS A 356 16.25 -11.37 -40.72
CA LYS A 356 15.63 -12.68 -40.53
C LYS A 356 16.22 -13.67 -41.52
N ASN A 357 17.10 -14.56 -41.05
CA ASN A 357 17.44 -15.77 -41.79
C ASN A 357 17.02 -16.98 -40.97
N THR A 358 15.91 -17.54 -41.41
CA THR A 358 15.35 -18.82 -41.02
C THR A 358 16.39 -19.92 -41.18
N LYS A 359 16.73 -20.64 -40.10
CA LYS A 359 16.98 -22.09 -40.13
C LYS A 359 17.05 -22.68 -38.72
N ASN A 360 16.13 -23.61 -38.50
CA ASN A 360 16.12 -24.67 -37.49
C ASN A 360 17.50 -25.03 -36.96
N THR A 361 17.71 -24.85 -35.66
CA THR A 361 18.65 -25.69 -34.90
C THR A 361 18.11 -25.82 -33.48
N LYS A 362 17.78 -27.07 -33.13
CA LYS A 362 17.50 -27.50 -31.76
C LYS A 362 18.82 -27.47 -31.01
N PHE A 363 18.98 -26.59 -30.02
CA PHE A 363 20.01 -26.77 -29.01
C PHE A 363 19.48 -26.36 -27.63
N HIS A 364 19.51 -27.36 -26.76
CA HIS A 364 19.41 -27.29 -25.32
C HIS A 364 20.68 -26.58 -24.83
N ASP A 365 20.55 -25.43 -24.15
CA ASP A 365 21.62 -24.97 -23.26
C ASP A 365 21.05 -24.12 -22.13
N ASP A 366 21.25 -24.62 -20.92
CA ASP A 366 20.68 -24.14 -19.66
C ASP A 366 21.63 -23.06 -19.09
N SER A 367 21.74 -21.94 -19.80
CA SER A 367 22.54 -20.79 -19.39
C SER A 367 21.66 -19.85 -18.56
N THR A 368 21.59 -20.10 -17.25
CA THR A 368 21.00 -19.19 -16.27
C THR A 368 21.89 -17.94 -16.17
N ASP A 369 21.67 -17.01 -17.09
CA ASP A 369 22.28 -15.68 -17.10
C ASP A 369 21.84 -14.96 -15.83
N SER A 370 22.70 -14.99 -14.82
CA SER A 370 22.48 -14.33 -13.53
C SER A 370 22.56 -12.83 -13.77
N GLN A 371 21.43 -12.19 -14.03
CA GLN A 371 21.32 -10.73 -14.03
C GLN A 371 21.73 -10.24 -12.64
N VAL A 372 22.97 -9.76 -12.52
CA VAL A 372 23.47 -9.09 -11.33
C VAL A 372 22.68 -7.80 -11.20
N THR A 373 21.59 -7.85 -10.44
CA THR A 373 20.86 -6.66 -10.02
C THR A 373 21.81 -5.82 -9.17
N ALA A 374 22.20 -4.66 -9.72
CA ALA A 374 23.09 -3.73 -9.03
C ALA A 374 22.40 -3.31 -7.73
N LYS A 375 22.89 -3.82 -6.60
CA LYS A 375 22.39 -3.40 -5.28
C LYS A 375 22.56 -1.89 -5.16
N PRO A 376 21.55 -1.15 -4.68
CA PRO A 376 21.66 0.30 -4.53
C PRO A 376 22.84 0.62 -3.61
N SER A 377 23.87 1.23 -4.20
CA SER A 377 25.08 1.62 -3.49
C SER A 377 24.77 2.79 -2.57
N VAL A 378 25.13 2.66 -1.30
CA VAL A 378 25.08 3.77 -0.35
C VAL A 378 26.04 4.87 -0.83
N PRO A 379 25.64 6.15 -0.80
CA PRO A 379 26.52 7.24 -1.19
C PRO A 379 27.78 7.29 -0.33
N SER A 380 28.89 7.75 -0.93
CA SER A 380 30.14 7.95 -0.20
C SER A 380 30.04 9.15 0.76
N ILE A 381 30.79 9.17 1.86
CA ILE A 381 30.81 10.29 2.79
C ILE A 381 31.25 11.61 2.12
N PRO A 382 32.18 11.66 1.15
CA PRO A 382 32.44 12.89 0.40
C PRO A 382 31.22 13.39 -0.37
N ASP A 383 30.41 12.50 -0.95
CA ASP A 383 29.16 12.90 -1.62
C ASP A 383 28.15 13.47 -0.63
N ILE A 384 28.03 12.87 0.55
CA ILE A 384 27.16 13.36 1.63
C ILE A 384 27.62 14.75 2.11
N LEU A 385 28.92 14.92 2.38
CA LEU A 385 29.47 16.21 2.83
C LEU A 385 29.29 17.29 1.77
N ARG A 386 29.57 16.99 0.49
CA ARG A 386 29.34 17.91 -0.63
C ARG A 386 27.87 18.33 -0.71
N LEU A 387 26.95 17.40 -0.50
CA LEU A 387 25.53 17.70 -0.53
C LEU A 387 25.10 18.56 0.66
N VAL A 388 25.63 18.27 1.85
CA VAL A 388 25.40 19.08 3.06
C VAL A 388 25.96 20.49 2.89
N GLN A 389 27.07 20.67 2.19
CA GLN A 389 27.66 21.98 1.88
C GLN A 389 26.97 22.70 0.72
N THR A 390 25.97 22.09 0.07
CA THR A 390 25.29 22.74 -1.06
C THR A 390 24.54 23.98 -0.55
N PRO A 391 24.76 25.16 -1.17
CA PRO A 391 24.08 26.40 -0.77
C PRO A 391 22.58 26.18 -0.77
N THR A 392 21.98 26.33 0.40
CA THR A 392 20.53 26.26 0.53
C THR A 392 19.94 27.54 -0.02
N PHE A 393 19.29 27.46 -1.18
CA PHE A 393 18.43 28.54 -1.63
C PHE A 393 17.25 28.59 -0.67
N GLU A 394 17.30 29.53 0.28
CA GLU A 394 16.18 29.92 1.11
C GLU A 394 15.12 30.53 0.22
N ARG A 395 14.35 29.68 -0.47
CA ARG A 395 13.02 30.07 -0.87
C ARG A 395 12.27 30.22 0.44
N VAL A 396 12.04 31.47 0.82
CA VAL A 396 11.16 31.85 1.92
C VAL A 396 9.81 31.20 1.61
N SER A 397 9.58 30.01 2.14
CA SER A 397 8.29 29.37 2.08
C SER A 397 7.42 30.13 3.07
N GLU A 398 6.31 30.69 2.59
CA GLU A 398 5.38 31.48 3.38
C GLU A 398 4.85 30.72 4.61
N ASP A 399 4.91 29.39 4.57
CA ASP A 399 4.40 28.52 5.63
C ASP A 399 5.32 28.40 6.85
N GLY A 400 6.53 28.98 6.82
CA GLY A 400 7.48 28.88 7.95
C GLY A 400 7.87 27.45 8.32
N THR A 401 7.57 26.47 7.45
CA THR A 401 7.81 25.05 7.72
C THR A 401 9.23 24.66 7.33
N LEU A 402 9.91 24.09 8.33
CA LEU A 402 11.23 23.47 8.36
C LEU A 402 12.09 23.56 7.09
N THR A 403 13.24 24.18 7.27
CA THR A 403 14.25 24.52 6.27
C THR A 403 14.93 23.29 5.65
N PRO A 404 15.56 23.43 4.48
CA PRO A 404 16.48 22.43 3.93
C PRO A 404 17.62 22.06 4.90
N LEU A 405 17.87 22.90 5.91
CA LEU A 405 18.72 22.61 7.06
C LEU A 405 18.27 21.37 7.86
N TRP A 406 16.97 21.21 8.11
CA TRP A 406 16.43 20.02 8.77
C TRP A 406 16.70 18.76 7.93
N CYS A 407 16.61 18.85 6.60
CA CYS A 407 16.99 17.74 5.71
C CYS A 407 18.48 17.42 5.77
N LYS A 408 19.37 18.43 5.84
CA LYS A 408 20.81 18.22 6.05
C LYS A 408 21.08 17.51 7.38
N PHE A 409 20.40 17.93 8.45
CA PHE A 409 20.46 17.28 9.76
C PHE A 409 20.02 15.80 9.69
N GLN A 410 18.85 15.54 9.12
CA GLN A 410 18.32 14.17 8.96
C GLN A 410 19.23 13.30 8.08
N LEU A 411 19.81 13.87 7.02
CA LEU A 411 20.77 13.18 6.16
C LEU A 411 21.98 12.69 6.96
N LEU A 412 22.61 13.58 7.73
CA LEU A 412 23.77 13.23 8.55
C LEU A 412 23.42 12.20 9.63
N LEU A 413 22.29 12.37 10.32
CA LEU A 413 21.83 11.45 11.36
C LEU A 413 21.54 10.06 10.79
N ALA A 414 20.82 9.99 9.67
CA ALA A 414 20.50 8.72 9.00
C ALA A 414 21.76 8.04 8.46
N TYR A 415 22.68 8.81 7.87
CA TYR A 415 23.94 8.28 7.35
C TYR A 415 24.84 7.74 8.47
N GLY A 416 25.01 8.49 9.56
CA GLY A 416 25.79 8.02 10.71
C GLY A 416 25.18 6.76 11.33
N SER A 417 23.86 6.74 11.51
CA SER A 417 23.14 5.55 11.99
C SER A 417 23.33 4.34 11.08
N LEU A 418 23.39 4.55 9.76
CA LEU A 418 23.59 3.50 8.78
C LEU A 418 25.01 2.92 8.91
N GLN A 419 26.02 3.77 8.95
CA GLN A 419 27.42 3.35 9.10
C GLN A 419 27.65 2.54 10.39
N MET A 420 26.96 2.89 11.47
CA MET A 420 27.04 2.14 12.73
C MET A 420 26.46 0.73 12.65
N ARG A 421 25.46 0.50 11.79
CA ARG A 421 24.79 -0.80 11.63
C ARG A 421 25.42 -1.69 10.58
N MET A 422 26.13 -1.10 9.62
CA MET A 422 26.81 -1.86 8.57
C MET A 422 27.99 -2.67 9.15
N GLU A 423 28.23 -3.83 8.56
CA GLU A 423 29.41 -4.63 8.85
C GLU A 423 30.69 -3.86 8.51
N ARG A 424 31.79 -4.16 9.19
CA ARG A 424 33.06 -3.41 9.01
C ARG A 424 33.55 -3.39 7.56
N GLN A 425 33.21 -4.41 6.76
CA GLN A 425 33.61 -4.52 5.37
C GLN A 425 32.79 -3.63 4.44
N ASP A 426 31.52 -3.37 4.79
CA ASP A 426 30.61 -2.56 3.99
C ASP A 426 30.61 -1.08 4.41
N ARG A 427 31.19 -0.75 5.57
CA ARG A 427 31.32 0.63 6.04
C ARG A 427 32.14 1.47 5.07
N ASP A 428 31.79 2.74 4.96
CA ASP A 428 32.59 3.69 4.22
C ASP A 428 33.96 3.84 4.90
N THR A 429 35.02 3.49 4.18
CA THR A 429 36.41 3.54 4.67
C THR A 429 36.84 4.92 5.17
N GLN A 430 36.22 5.98 4.67
CA GLN A 430 36.52 7.36 5.05
C GLN A 430 35.64 7.86 6.19
N TRP A 431 34.62 7.10 6.60
CA TRP A 431 33.67 7.50 7.66
C TRP A 431 34.38 7.84 8.97
N THR A 432 35.25 6.96 9.47
CA THR A 432 35.93 7.16 10.75
C THR A 432 36.72 8.47 10.78
N LYS A 433 37.48 8.74 9.70
CA LYS A 433 38.25 9.97 9.56
C LYS A 433 37.33 11.20 9.44
N ALA A 434 36.25 11.07 8.68
CA ALA A 434 35.30 12.15 8.48
C ALA A 434 34.62 12.55 9.79
N VAL A 435 34.20 11.59 10.62
CA VAL A 435 33.56 11.88 11.91
C VAL A 435 34.49 12.61 12.87
N THR A 436 35.79 12.29 12.86
CA THR A 436 36.76 12.90 13.78
C THR A 436 37.25 14.28 13.30
N GLU A 437 37.42 14.47 11.99
CA GLU A 437 38.08 15.65 11.43
C GLU A 437 37.13 16.60 10.72
N THR A 438 36.37 16.11 9.72
CA THR A 438 35.68 16.99 8.77
C THR A 438 34.23 17.29 9.15
N LEU A 439 33.50 16.30 9.67
CA LEU A 439 32.09 16.41 9.98
C LEU A 439 31.79 17.44 11.08
N PRO A 440 32.57 17.56 12.18
CA PRO A 440 32.35 18.62 13.17
C PRO A 440 32.56 20.01 12.59
N GLN A 441 33.52 20.18 11.67
CA GLN A 441 33.76 21.44 10.99
C GLN A 441 32.59 21.80 10.07
N VAL A 442 32.15 20.86 9.22
CA VAL A 442 31.01 21.06 8.32
C VAL A 442 29.71 21.34 9.11
N ALA A 443 29.49 20.63 10.22
CA ALA A 443 28.34 20.87 11.09
C ALA A 443 28.38 22.27 11.72
N ARG A 444 29.55 22.75 12.13
CA ARG A 444 29.69 24.11 12.65
C ARG A 444 29.42 25.15 11.56
N GLU A 445 30.05 25.01 10.40
CA GLU A 445 29.91 25.96 9.28
C GLU A 445 28.46 26.06 8.78
N GLU A 446 27.76 24.93 8.62
CA GLU A 446 26.40 24.91 8.07
C GLU A 446 25.31 25.29 9.08
N PHE A 447 25.50 24.97 10.37
CA PHE A 447 24.45 25.12 11.38
C PHE A 447 24.67 26.27 12.38
N GLU A 448 25.90 26.66 12.70
CA GLU A 448 26.13 27.72 13.72
C GLU A 448 25.63 29.09 13.23
N GLN A 449 25.80 29.38 11.95
CA GLN A 449 25.55 30.71 11.38
C GLN A 449 24.08 30.98 11.02
N ARG A 450 23.19 29.99 11.16
CA ARG A 450 21.79 30.05 10.66
C ARG A 450 20.72 30.20 11.74
N GLY A 451 21.11 30.54 12.97
CA GLY A 451 20.18 30.90 14.05
C GLY A 451 20.01 29.82 15.14
N PRO A 452 19.07 30.02 16.08
CA PRO A 452 18.96 29.22 17.30
C PRO A 452 18.53 27.77 17.05
N GLU A 453 17.65 27.54 16.08
CA GLU A 453 17.21 26.19 15.69
C GLU A 453 18.35 25.38 15.08
N ALA A 454 19.14 26.04 14.22
CA ALA A 454 20.32 25.46 13.61
C ALA A 454 21.36 25.03 14.66
N SER A 455 21.60 25.89 15.66
CA SER A 455 22.44 25.58 16.82
C SER A 455 21.92 24.37 17.63
N MET A 456 20.60 24.18 17.73
CA MET A 456 20.02 22.99 18.36
C MET A 456 20.35 21.71 17.57
N TYR A 457 20.20 21.73 16.23
CA TYR A 457 20.57 20.59 15.39
C TYR A 457 22.05 20.24 15.49
N GLN A 458 22.94 21.24 15.52
CA GLN A 458 24.37 21.03 15.72
C GLN A 458 24.65 20.30 17.03
N ARG A 459 24.10 20.76 18.16
CA ARG A 459 24.31 20.12 19.48
C ARG A 459 23.79 18.68 19.49
N LEU A 460 22.66 18.42 18.83
CA LEU A 460 22.11 17.08 18.70
C LEU A 460 23.04 16.18 17.86
N LEU A 461 23.60 16.68 16.76
CA LEU A 461 24.57 15.94 15.95
C LEU A 461 25.84 15.64 16.75
N GLU A 462 26.41 16.63 17.45
CA GLU A 462 27.61 16.44 18.27
C GLU A 462 27.37 15.38 19.35
N ASN A 463 26.25 15.46 20.08
CA ASN A 463 25.90 14.46 21.09
C ASN A 463 25.73 13.05 20.51
N GLN A 464 25.04 12.93 19.37
CA GLN A 464 24.83 11.63 18.73
C GLN A 464 26.11 11.07 18.13
N LEU A 465 26.95 11.89 17.51
CA LEU A 465 28.22 11.44 16.91
C LEU A 465 29.23 11.02 17.99
N VAL A 466 29.31 11.75 19.11
CA VAL A 466 30.19 11.41 20.23
C VAL A 466 29.77 10.10 20.90
N LEU A 467 28.48 9.84 21.06
CA LEU A 467 28.00 8.57 21.63
C LEU A 467 28.25 7.35 20.73
N ASN A 468 28.51 7.57 19.45
CA ASN A 468 28.68 6.53 18.44
C ASN A 468 30.15 6.26 18.08
N LEU A 469 31.09 7.08 18.55
CA LEU A 469 32.53 6.81 18.53
C LEU A 469 32.94 5.98 19.75
#